data_AF-A0A419HKW4-F1
#
_entry.id   AF-A0A419HKW4-F1
#
_cell.length_a   1.000
_cell.length_b   1.000
_cell.length_c   1.000
_cell.angle_alpha   90.00
_cell.angle_beta   90.00
_cell.angle_gamma   90.00
#
_symmetry.space_group_name_H-M   'P 1'
#
loop_
_entity.id
_entity.type
_entity.pdbx_description
1 polymer ?
#
loop_
_entity_poly.entity_id
_entity_poly.type
_entity_poly.pdbx_seq_one_letter_code
_entity_poly.pdbx_strand_id
1 'polypeptide(L)' 'MTFDPGKAVWRKSSYSSGGEANCVEVAMQDEVVAVRDSKDPQGGYFTLSPEGWQALLSKVREGE' A
#
# COMPACT_ATOMS: atom_id res chain seq x y z
N MET A 1 9.63 8.01 -13.98
CA MET A 1 9.52 6.55 -13.79
C MET A 1 8.08 6.23 -13.43
N THR A 2 7.46 5.25 -14.11
CA THR A 2 6.07 4.84 -13.85
C THR A 2 6.09 3.52 -13.07
N PHE A 3 5.23 3.39 -12.06
CA PHE A 3 5.07 2.14 -11.30
C PHE A 3 4.50 1.03 -12.21
N ASP A 4 5.11 -0.16 -12.17
CA ASP A 4 4.67 -1.34 -12.93
C ASP A 4 4.06 -2.38 -11.96
N PRO A 5 2.72 -2.48 -11.89
CA PRO A 5 2.06 -3.37 -10.93
C PRO A 5 2.33 -4.86 -11.20
N GLY A 6 2.71 -5.22 -12.42
CA GLY A 6 3.03 -6.60 -12.82
C GLY A 6 4.42 -7.06 -12.38
N LYS A 7 5.32 -6.12 -12.06
CA LYS A 7 6.66 -6.39 -11.52
C LYS A 7 6.78 -6.07 -10.02
N ALA A 8 5.75 -5.48 -9.44
CA ALA A 8 5.72 -5.09 -8.04
C ALA A 8 5.64 -6.29 -7.10
N VAL A 9 6.51 -6.31 -6.08
CA VAL A 9 6.45 -7.30 -4.98
C VAL A 9 5.47 -6.79 -3.92
N TRP A 10 4.24 -7.29 -3.97
CA TRP A 10 3.18 -6.91 -3.02
C TRP A 10 3.37 -7.61 -1.67
N ARG A 11 3.38 -6.82 -0.60
CA ARG A 11 3.38 -7.29 0.78
C ARG A 11 2.03 -6.99 1.43
N LYS A 12 1.36 -8.03 1.89
CA LYS A 12 0.12 -7.95 2.66
C LYS A 12 0.41 -7.56 4.11
N SER A 13 -0.45 -6.73 4.70
CA SER A 13 -0.35 -6.38 6.12
C SER A 13 -0.63 -7.60 7.01
N SER A 14 0.11 -7.73 8.13
CA SER A 14 -0.11 -8.78 9.13
C SER A 14 -1.47 -8.65 9.84
N TYR A 15 -2.10 -7.48 9.77
CA TYR A 15 -3.43 -7.23 10.34
C TYR A 15 -4.55 -7.79 9.44
N SER A 16 -4.19 -8.29 8.25
CA SER A 16 -5.10 -8.90 7.27
C SER A 16 -5.24 -10.42 7.44
N SER A 17 -4.63 -11.02 8.46
CA SER A 17 -4.68 -12.48 8.70
C SER A 17 -5.87 -12.95 9.55
N GLY A 18 -6.75 -12.04 10.00
CA GLY A 18 -7.78 -12.31 11.01
C GLY A 18 -9.24 -12.25 10.55
N GLY A 19 -9.54 -12.43 9.26
CA GLY A 19 -10.92 -12.40 8.71
C GLY A 19 -11.19 -11.17 7.83
N GLU A 20 -12.46 -10.70 7.77
CA GLU A 20 -12.92 -9.56 6.95
C GLU A 20 -12.29 -8.18 7.30
N ALA A 21 -11.28 -8.14 8.15
CA ALA A 21 -10.63 -6.92 8.59
C ALA A 21 -9.77 -6.30 7.48
N ASN A 22 -10.22 -5.15 6.96
CA ASN A 22 -9.46 -4.12 6.22
C ASN A 22 -8.10 -4.58 5.66
N CYS A 23 -8.14 -5.25 4.51
CA CYS A 23 -6.95 -5.87 3.94
C CYS A 23 -6.23 -4.90 2.99
N VAL A 24 -5.03 -4.47 3.35
CA VAL A 24 -4.19 -3.61 2.51
C VAL A 24 -2.91 -4.34 2.09
N GLU A 25 -2.53 -4.12 0.84
CA GLU A 25 -1.26 -4.56 0.27
C GLU A 25 -0.43 -3.34 -0.14
N VAL A 26 0.86 -3.40 0.12
CA VAL A 26 1.81 -2.34 -0.22
C VAL A 26 2.94 -2.94 -1.07
N ALA A 27 3.34 -2.23 -2.12
CA ALA A 27 4.53 -2.55 -2.89
C ALA A 27 5.43 -1.32 -2.97
N MET A 28 6.74 -1.53 -2.84
CA MET A 28 7.74 -0.50 -3.08
C MET A 28 8.51 -0.84 -4.34
N GLN A 29 8.54 0.08 -5.28
CA GLN A 29 9.28 -0.04 -6.53
C GLN A 29 9.93 1.30 -6.84
N ASP A 30 11.26 1.30 -6.95
CA ASP A 30 12.07 2.51 -7.16
C ASP A 30 11.71 3.61 -6.14
N GLU A 31 11.30 4.79 -6.61
CA GLU A 31 10.87 5.92 -5.79
C GLU A 31 9.34 6.02 -5.69
N VAL A 32 8.64 4.89 -5.74
CA VAL A 32 7.18 4.83 -5.63
C VAL A 32 6.75 3.79 -4.62
N VAL A 33 5.83 4.19 -3.76
CA VAL A 33 5.08 3.30 -2.87
C VAL A 33 3.67 3.17 -3.40
N ALA A 34 3.26 1.95 -3.76
CA ALA A 34 1.90 1.67 -4.18
C ALA A 34 1.12 0.98 -3.06
N VAL A 35 -0.13 1.39 -2.87
CA VAL A 35 -1.05 0.84 -1.87
C VAL A 35 -2.33 0.41 -2.59
N ARG A 36 -2.82 -0.78 -2.29
CA ARG A 36 -4.10 -1.27 -2.83
C ARG A 36 -4.90 -2.02 -1.79
N ASP A 37 -6.20 -2.10 -2.07
CA ASP A 37 -7.10 -2.98 -1.35
C ASP A 37 -6.84 -4.44 -1.77
N SER A 38 -6.66 -5.33 -0.81
CA SER A 38 -6.38 -6.74 -1.11
C SER A 38 -7.64 -7.50 -1.54
N LYS A 39 -8.83 -7.00 -1.20
CA LYS A 39 -10.13 -7.60 -1.57
C LYS A 39 -10.56 -7.18 -2.97
N ASP A 40 -10.10 -6.01 -3.43
CA ASP A 40 -10.27 -5.56 -4.81
C ASP A 40 -8.94 -5.18 -5.50
N PRO A 41 -8.09 -6.17 -5.86
CA PRO A 41 -6.84 -5.90 -6.57
C PRO A 41 -7.02 -5.34 -7.99
N GLN A 42 -8.23 -5.44 -8.55
CA GLN A 42 -8.57 -4.95 -9.90
C GLN A 42 -9.12 -3.51 -9.87
N GLY A 43 -9.62 -3.06 -8.72
CA GLY A 43 -10.06 -1.68 -8.47
C GLY A 43 -8.95 -0.63 -8.58
N GLY A 44 -7.70 -1.07 -8.66
CA GLY A 44 -6.53 -0.22 -8.89
C GLY A 44 -5.65 -0.07 -7.65
N TYR A 45 -4.75 0.91 -7.71
CA TYR A 45 -3.81 1.21 -6.63
C TYR A 45 -3.53 2.70 -6.59
N PHE A 46 -3.22 3.18 -5.39
CA PHE A 46 -2.75 4.55 -5.16
C PHE A 46 -1.24 4.56 -5.04
N THR A 47 -0.58 5.59 -5.58
CA THR A 47 0.87 5.73 -5.53
C THR A 47 1.30 6.99 -4.77
N LEU A 48 2.33 6.85 -3.96
CA LEU A 48 2.95 7.91 -3.16
C LEU A 48 4.45 7.95 -3.43
N SER A 49 5.06 9.12 -3.20
CA SER A 49 6.51 9.18 -3.00
C SER A 49 6.90 8.53 -1.67
N PRO A 50 8.18 8.12 -1.48
CA PRO A 50 8.63 7.56 -0.22
C PRO A 50 8.44 8.51 0.96
N GLU A 51 8.64 9.81 0.72
CA GLU A 51 8.41 10.88 1.71
C GLU A 51 6.93 11.00 2.07
N GLY A 52 6.04 11.00 1.07
CA GLY A 52 4.60 11.04 1.28
C GLY A 52 4.09 9.81 2.03
N TRP A 53 4.67 8.64 1.77
CA TRP A 53 4.38 7.42 2.51
C TRP A 53 4.78 7.51 3.98
N GLN A 54 5.97 8.04 4.29
CA GLN A 54 6.38 8.26 5.68
C GLN A 54 5.49 9.27 6.41
N ALA A 55 5.11 10.35 5.73
CA ALA A 55 4.19 11.35 6.28
C ALA A 55 2.82 10.73 6.59
N LEU A 56 2.27 9.95 5.65
CA LEU A 56 1.02 9.23 5.84
C LEU A 56 1.09 8.28 7.04
N LEU A 57 2.14 7.46 7.15
CA LEU A 57 2.30 6.53 8.27
C LEU A 57 2.40 7.25 9.62
N SER A 58 3.04 8.42 9.64
CA SER A 58 3.13 9.25 10.84
C SER A 58 1.75 9.74 11.27
N LYS A 59 0.95 10.25 10.32
CA LYS A 59 -0.42 10.72 10.56
C LYS A 59 -1.38 9.62 10.99
N VAL A 60 -1.34 8.47 10.31
CA VAL A 60 -2.16 7.31 10.69
C VAL A 60 -1.81 6.82 12.10
N ARG A 61 -0.54 6.87 12.50
CA ARG A 61 -0.11 6.53 13.86
C ARG A 61 -0.60 7.52 14.91
N GLU A 62 -0.74 8.79 14.55
CA GLU A 62 -1.32 9.85 15.38
C GLU A 62 -2.85 9.76 15.46
N GLY A 63 -3.49 9.00 14.54
CA GLY A 63 -4.94 8.81 14.48
C GLY A 63 -5.67 9.93 13.72
N GLU A 64 -4.96 10.66 12.87
CA GLU A 64 -5.47 11.78 12.04
C GLU A 64 -5.88 11.31 10.64
#